data_AF-A0A0B1SL15-F1
#
_entry.id   AF-A0A0B1SL15-F1
#
_cell.length_a   1.000
_cell.length_b   1.000
_cell.length_c   1.000
_cell.angle_alpha   90.00
_cell.angle_beta   90.00
_cell.angle_gamma   90.00
#
_symmetry.space_group_name_H-M   'P 1'
#
loop_
_entity.id
_entity.type
_entity.pdbx_description
1 polymer ?
#
loop_
_entity_poly.entity_id
_entity_poly.type
_entity_poly.pdbx_seq_one_letter_code
_entity_poly.pdbx_strand_id
1 'polypeptide(L)' 'MTALKAVTLSWVLCQTGDSMVRIVPNAFSIDRGERAVFCSTLRGLDLSAWRD' A
#
# COMPACT_ATOMS: atom_id res chain seq x y z
N MET A 1 8.24 -12.81 -11.58
CA MET A 1 7.42 -13.05 -10.36
C MET A 1 7.75 -12.02 -9.25
N THR A 2 7.93 -10.75 -9.62
CA THR A 2 8.52 -9.71 -8.76
C THR A 2 7.50 -8.64 -8.34
N ALA A 3 6.53 -8.33 -9.22
CA ALA A 3 5.48 -7.33 -8.96
C ALA A 3 4.58 -7.70 -7.78
N LEU A 4 4.14 -8.97 -7.67
CA LEU A 4 3.31 -9.40 -6.54
C LEU A 4 4.02 -9.30 -5.19
N LYS A 5 5.35 -9.42 -5.13
CA LYS A 5 6.12 -9.28 -3.89
C LYS A 5 6.16 -7.85 -3.35
N ALA A 6 5.81 -6.86 -4.17
CA ALA A 6 5.71 -5.45 -3.74
C ALA A 6 4.39 -5.13 -3.04
N VAL A 7 3.40 -6.02 -3.10
CA VAL A 7 2.08 -5.79 -2.50
C VAL A 7 2.15 -5.90 -0.99
N THR A 8 1.58 -4.90 -0.32
CA THR A 8 1.43 -4.86 1.14
C THR A 8 -0.04 -4.68 1.49
N LEU A 9 -0.45 -5.12 2.68
CA LEU A 9 -1.81 -4.87 3.17
C LEU A 9 -2.09 -3.37 3.25
N SER A 10 -1.10 -2.56 3.67
CA SER A 10 -1.24 -1.11 3.69
C SER A 10 -1.51 -0.51 2.31
N TRP A 11 -0.87 -1.02 1.26
CA TRP A 11 -1.18 -0.60 -0.11
C TRP A 11 -2.60 -0.99 -0.52
N VAL A 12 -3.05 -2.22 -0.21
CA VAL A 12 -4.41 -2.66 -0.51
C VAL A 12 -5.45 -1.74 0.16
N LEU A 13 -5.26 -1.45 1.45
CA LEU A 13 -6.15 -0.56 2.19
C LEU A 13 -6.17 0.87 1.61
N CYS A 14 -5.04 1.37 1.11
CA CYS A 14 -5.01 2.64 0.39
C CYS A 14 -5.75 2.63 -0.96
N GLN A 15 -5.89 1.47 -1.62
CA GLN A 15 -6.62 1.36 -2.88
C GLN A 15 -8.14 1.16 -2.68
N THR A 16 -8.53 0.50 -1.59
CA THR A 16 -9.94 0.10 -1.37
C THR A 16 -10.63 0.88 -0.25
N GLY A 17 -9.88 1.60 0.59
CA GLY A 17 -10.42 2.36 1.71
C GLY A 17 -10.94 3.72 1.28
N ASP A 18 -12.17 4.04 1.67
CA ASP A 18 -12.75 5.35 1.41
C ASP A 18 -12.00 6.44 2.19
N SER A 19 -11.52 7.46 1.47
CA SER A 19 -10.80 8.62 2.02
C SER A 19 -9.51 8.31 2.79
N MET A 20 -8.92 7.13 2.61
CA MET A 20 -7.64 6.79 3.24
C MET A 20 -6.49 7.46 2.51
N VAL A 21 -5.97 8.56 3.07
CA VAL A 21 -4.89 9.35 2.45
C VAL A 21 -3.51 9.02 3.02
N ARG A 22 -3.47 8.54 4.26
CA ARG A 22 -2.25 8.20 4.98
C ARG A 22 -2.40 6.88 5.73
N ILE A 23 -1.34 6.08 5.75
CA ILE A 23 -1.29 4.79 6.45
C ILE A 23 0.13 4.48 6.89
N VAL A 24 0.25 3.64 7.92
CA VAL A 24 1.53 3.08 8.36
C VAL A 24 1.97 2.01 7.35
N PRO A 25 3.22 2.04 6.82
CA PRO A 25 3.66 1.10 5.79
C PRO A 25 3.56 -0.39 6.15
N ASN A 26 3.69 -0.71 7.45
CA ASN A 26 3.45 -2.05 7.97
C ASN A 26 2.16 -2.07 8.78
N ALA A 27 1.09 -2.61 8.20
CA ALA A 27 -0.23 -2.72 8.81
C ALA A 27 -0.29 -3.54 10.11
N PHE A 28 0.73 -4.36 10.40
CA PHE A 28 0.77 -5.20 11.61
C PHE A 28 1.53 -4.54 12.77
N SER A 29 2.14 -3.38 12.55
CA SER A 29 2.81 -2.63 13.62
C SER A 29 1.80 -1.82 14.42
N ILE A 30 1.89 -1.85 15.75
CA ILE A 30 1.15 -0.93 16.61
C ILE A 30 1.81 0.45 16.48
N ASP A 31 1.08 1.39 15.90
CA ASP A 31 1.52 2.76 15.66
C ASP A 31 0.32 3.69 15.83
N ARG A 32 0.52 4.84 16.48
CA ARG A 32 -0.56 5.82 16.75
C ARG A 32 -0.78 6.82 15.61
N GLY A 33 -0.27 6.51 14.42
CA GLY A 33 -0.31 7.39 13.25
C GLY A 33 0.93 8.27 13.09
N GLU A 34 1.91 8.13 13.97
CA GLU A 34 3.16 8.91 13.97
C GLU A 34 4.02 8.62 12.73
N ARG A 35 3.98 7.37 12.25
CA ARG A 35 4.73 6.93 11.06
C ARG A 35 3.85 6.78 9.82
N ALA A 36 2.64 7.37 9.84
CA ALA A 36 1.74 7.31 8.70
C ALA A 36 2.29 8.13 7.53
N VAL A 37 2.51 7.48 6.39
CA VAL A 37 2.95 8.10 5.13
C VAL A 37 1.77 8.28 4.19
N PHE A 38 1.90 9.15 3.19
CA PHE A 38 0.88 9.27 2.15
C PHE A 38 0.77 8.00 1.31
N CYS A 39 -0.45 7.59 0.98
CA CYS A 39 -0.71 6.41 0.15
C CYS A 39 0.04 6.43 -1.19
N SER A 40 0.22 7.60 -1.79
CA SER A 40 0.98 7.80 -3.04
C SER A 40 2.46 7.41 -2.97
N THR A 41 3.02 7.29 -1.76
CA THR A 41 4.42 6.90 -1.55
C THR A 41 4.62 5.39 -1.42
N LEU A 42 3.54 4.62 -1.26
CA LEU A 42 3.61 3.17 -1.18
C LEU A 42 3.84 2.57 -2.58
N ARG A 43 4.87 1.73 -2.71
CA ARG A 43 4.98 0.86 -3.89
C ARG A 43 3.84 -0.17 -3.86
N GLY A 44 3.27 -0.42 -5.03
CA GLY A 44 2.11 -1.28 -5.22
C GLY A 44 2.30 -2.31 -6.31
N LEU A 45 1.20 -2.96 -6.65
CA LEU A 45 1.15 -3.90 -7.76
C LEU A 45 1.28 -3.17 -9.09
N ASP A 46 2.36 -3.45 -9.82
CA ASP A 46 2.46 -3.09 -11.25
C ASP A 46 1.81 -4.19 -12.10
N LEU A 47 0.77 -3.80 -12.84
CA LEU A 47 0.00 -4.69 -13.73
C LEU A 47 0.49 -4.63 -15.18
N SER A 48 1.56 -3.88 -15.48
CA SER A 48 2.09 -3.73 -16.85
C SER A 48 2.38 -5.06 -17.55
N ALA A 49 2.81 -6.06 -16.80
CA ALA A 49 3.09 -7.41 -17.31
C ALA A 49 1.84 -8.26 -17.62
N TRP A 50 0.65 -7.82 -17.22
CA TRP A 50 -0.65 -8.45 -17.50
C TRP A 50 -1.42 -7.70 -18.59
N ARG A 51 -0.72 -6.92 -19.40
CA ARG A 51 -1.32 -6.20 -20.52
C ARG A 51 -1.46 -7.14 -21.70
N ASP A 52 -2.65 -7.72 -21.83
CA ASP A 52 -3.14 -8.45 -23.00
C ASP A 52 -4.14 -7.58 -23.80
#